data_AF-A0A5N8ZGU3-F1
#
_entry.id   AF-A0A5N8ZGU3-F1
#
_cell.length_a   1.000
_cell.length_b   1.000
_cell.length_c   1.000
_cell.angle_alpha   90.00
_cell.angle_beta   90.00
_cell.angle_gamma   90.00
#
_symmetry.space_group_name_H-M   'P 1'
#
loop_
_entity.id
_entity.type
_entity.pdbx_description
1 polymer ?
#
loop_
_entity_poly.entity_id
_entity_poly.type
_entity_poly.pdbx_seq_one_letter_code
_entity_poly.pdbx_strand_id
1 'polypeptide(L)'
;MHKGKVLTKTYSSKVGILQSAAMAMALGVELPESIGATIQIKAATGVLYRAISASCLDLRKPEAQVVLQQLLSTAALQRGVFKTIEIN
;
A
#
# COMPACT_ATOMS: atom_id res chain seq x y z
N MET A 1 5.20 -6.28 -6.28
CA MET A 1 5.22 -7.41 -7.25
C MET A 1 4.65 -8.64 -6.56
N HIS A 2 3.97 -9.55 -7.26
CA HIS A 2 3.55 -10.84 -6.71
C HIS A 2 3.95 -11.97 -7.66
N LYS A 3 4.77 -12.92 -7.19
CA LYS A 3 5.30 -14.04 -8.00
C LYS A 3 5.90 -13.59 -9.34
N GLY A 4 6.77 -12.58 -9.31
CA GLY A 4 7.42 -12.05 -10.51
C GLY A 4 6.55 -11.15 -11.39
N LYS A 5 5.25 -10.98 -11.08
CA LYS A 5 4.33 -10.14 -11.86
C LYS A 5 4.12 -8.78 -11.18
N VAL A 6 4.35 -7.71 -11.93
CA VAL A 6 4.05 -6.34 -11.48
C VAL A 6 2.53 -6.20 -11.37
N LEU A 7 2.06 -5.79 -10.19
CA LEU A 7 0.62 -5.61 -9.93
C LEU A 7 0.18 -4.15 -10.12
N THR A 8 1.05 -3.21 -9.75
CA THR A 8 0.85 -1.77 -9.94
C THR A 8 2.21 -1.09 -9.99
N LYS A 9 2.22 0.15 -10.49
CA LYS A 9 3.39 1.04 -10.55
C LYS A 9 2.93 2.48 -10.32
N THR A 10 3.78 3.28 -9.70
CA THR A 10 3.62 4.73 -9.62
C THR A 10 4.69 5.41 -10.48
N TYR A 11 4.47 6.68 -10.82
CA TYR A 11 5.38 7.47 -11.64
C TYR A 11 6.15 8.48 -10.79
N SER A 12 7.25 9.03 -11.31
CA SER A 12 8.05 10.08 -10.64
C SER A 12 7.37 11.47 -10.59
N SER A 13 6.08 11.55 -10.91
CA SER A 13 5.30 12.79 -10.80
C SER A 13 4.94 13.09 -9.35
N LYS A 14 4.56 14.34 -9.04
CA LYS A 14 4.08 14.73 -7.70
C LYS A 14 2.95 13.82 -7.19
N VAL A 15 2.02 13.47 -8.07
CA VAL A 15 0.90 12.56 -7.72
C VAL A 15 1.40 11.14 -7.51
N GLY A 16 2.34 10.67 -8.34
CA GLY A 16 2.90 9.34 -8.21
C GLY A 16 3.70 9.15 -6.91
N ILE A 17 4.38 10.19 -6.42
CA ILE A 17 5.03 10.20 -5.09
C ILE A 17 3.98 10.01 -3.97
N LEU A 18 2.88 10.76 -4.03
CA LEU A 18 1.78 10.64 -3.06
C LEU A 18 1.15 9.24 -3.11
N GLN A 19 0.94 8.70 -4.31
CA GLN A 19 0.42 7.34 -4.50
C GLN A 19 1.38 6.29 -3.92
N SER A 20 2.70 6.42 -4.12
CA SER A 20 3.66 5.48 -3.54
C SER A 20 3.70 5.55 -2.01
N ALA A 21 3.61 6.76 -1.44
CA ALA A 21 3.52 6.92 0.00
C ALA A 21 2.24 6.29 0.55
N ALA A 22 1.10 6.50 -0.13
CA ALA A 22 -0.17 5.88 0.22
C ALA A 22 -0.12 4.35 0.17
N MET A 23 0.53 3.77 -0.84
CA MET A 23 0.79 2.34 -0.91
C MET A 23 1.61 1.84 0.29
N ALA A 24 2.72 2.52 0.60
CA ALA A 24 3.60 2.15 1.71
C ALA A 24 2.84 2.17 3.05
N MET A 25 2.05 3.23 3.30
CA MET A 25 1.18 3.34 4.47
C MET A 25 0.10 2.24 4.52
N ALA A 26 -0.50 1.88 3.39
CA ALA A 26 -1.46 0.79 3.31
C ALA A 26 -0.82 -0.58 3.60
N LEU A 27 0.42 -0.77 3.17
CA LEU A 27 1.18 -2.00 3.43
C LEU A 27 1.79 -2.03 4.84
N GLY A 28 1.88 -0.89 5.52
CA GLY A 28 2.52 -0.77 6.83
C GLY A 28 4.05 -0.89 6.75
N VAL A 29 4.64 -0.39 5.67
CA VAL A 29 6.09 -0.35 5.46
C VAL A 29 6.54 1.06 5.12
N GLU A 30 7.83 1.30 5.28
CA GLU A 30 8.47 2.52 4.79
C GLU A 30 8.84 2.36 3.31
N LEU A 31 8.95 3.49 2.61
CA LEU A 31 9.47 3.47 1.25
C LEU A 31 10.96 3.08 1.27
N PRO A 32 11.46 2.32 0.28
CA PRO A 32 12.88 1.98 0.22
C PRO A 32 13.74 3.26 0.14
N GLU A 33 14.82 3.30 0.92
CA GLU A 33 15.70 4.47 1.03
C GLU A 33 16.48 4.79 -0.25
N SER A 34 16.67 3.79 -1.12
CA SER A 34 17.45 3.92 -2.36
C SER A 34 16.69 3.42 -3.59
N ILE A 35 17.01 4.00 -4.75
CA ILE A 35 16.46 3.58 -6.04
C ILE A 35 16.96 2.17 -6.37
N GLY A 36 16.04 1.29 -6.75
CA GLY A 36 16.34 -0.11 -7.06
C GLY A 36 16.25 -1.06 -5.85
N ALA A 37 16.14 -0.53 -4.63
CA ALA A 37 15.89 -1.36 -3.45
C ALA A 37 14.46 -1.94 -3.48
N THR A 38 14.33 -3.15 -2.92
CA THR A 38 13.06 -3.88 -2.86
C THR A 38 12.75 -4.30 -1.44
N ILE A 39 11.47 -4.16 -1.04
CA ILE A 39 10.97 -4.66 0.23
C ILE A 39 10.06 -5.86 -0.05
N GLN A 40 10.30 -6.97 0.65
CA GLN A 40 9.45 -8.15 0.61
C GLN A 40 8.56 -8.18 1.84
N ILE A 41 7.27 -8.41 1.64
CA ILE A 41 6.28 -8.48 2.72
C ILE A 41 5.33 -9.66 2.54
N LYS A 42 4.79 -10.15 3.66
CA LYS A 42 3.56 -10.93 3.68
C LYS A 42 2.43 -10.00 4.11
N ALA A 43 1.38 -9.93 3.30
CA ALA A 43 0.21 -9.12 3.59
C ALA A 43 -1.05 -9.93 3.32
N ALA A 44 -2.09 -9.72 4.14
CA ALA A 44 -3.41 -10.24 3.84
C ALA A 44 -3.90 -9.71 2.47
N THR A 45 -4.67 -10.51 1.73
CA THR A 45 -5.20 -10.12 0.41
C THR A 45 -5.95 -8.79 0.45
N GLY A 46 -6.70 -8.54 1.53
CA GLY A 46 -7.41 -7.26 1.73
C GLY A 46 -6.48 -6.05 1.90
N VAL A 47 -5.30 -6.24 2.51
CA VAL A 47 -4.29 -5.18 2.65
C VAL A 47 -3.63 -4.91 1.29
N LEU A 48 -3.27 -5.98 0.56
CA LEU A 48 -2.72 -5.85 -0.79
C LEU A 48 -3.68 -5.13 -1.74
N TYR A 49 -4.96 -5.51 -1.73
CA TYR A 49 -6.00 -4.85 -2.53
C TYR A 49 -6.03 -3.34 -2.25
N ARG A 50 -6.03 -2.93 -0.98
CA ARG A 50 -6.10 -1.52 -0.60
C ARG A 50 -4.86 -0.72 -1.02
N ALA A 51 -3.68 -1.32 -0.94
CA ALA A 51 -2.46 -0.70 -1.46
C ALA A 51 -2.55 -0.47 -2.98
N ILE A 52 -3.01 -1.47 -3.74
CA ILE A 52 -3.22 -1.33 -5.19
C ILE A 52 -4.27 -0.24 -5.47
N SER A 53 -5.40 -0.25 -4.77
CA SER A 53 -6.45 0.76 -4.95
C SER A 53 -5.96 2.18 -4.63
N ALA A 54 -5.15 2.35 -3.59
CA ALA A 54 -4.54 3.64 -3.25
C ALA A 54 -3.66 4.19 -4.38
N SER A 55 -2.96 3.31 -5.12
CA SER A 55 -2.14 3.69 -6.27
C SER A 55 -2.96 4.17 -7.48
N CYS A 56 -4.25 3.87 -7.52
CA CYS A 56 -5.16 4.24 -8.62
C CYS A 56 -5.89 5.57 -8.38
N LEU A 57 -5.78 6.15 -7.18
CA LEU A 57 -6.51 7.37 -6.83
C LEU A 57 -5.86 8.63 -7.42
N ASP A 58 -6.69 9.55 -7.91
CA ASP A 58 -6.24 10.92 -8.21
C ASP A 58 -6.26 11.76 -6.93
N LEU A 59 -5.16 11.70 -6.16
CA LEU A 59 -5.04 12.32 -4.83
C LEU A 59 -5.07 13.86 -4.83
N ARG A 60 -5.12 14.48 -6.01
CA ARG A 60 -5.38 15.92 -6.14
C ARG A 60 -6.84 16.27 -5.85
N LYS A 61 -7.74 15.29 -5.93
CA LYS A 61 -9.18 15.46 -5.71
C LYS A 61 -9.52 15.24 -4.23
N PRO A 62 -10.25 16.13 -3.57
CA PRO A 62 -10.65 15.97 -2.17
C PRO A 62 -11.42 14.68 -1.91
N GLU A 63 -12.29 14.25 -2.82
CA GLU A 63 -13.09 13.03 -2.71
C GLU A 63 -12.19 11.79 -2.69
N ALA A 64 -11.10 11.81 -3.46
CA ALA A 64 -10.12 10.73 -3.46
C ALA A 64 -9.36 10.64 -2.13
N GLN A 65 -9.16 11.76 -1.43
CA GLN A 65 -8.52 11.77 -0.11
C GLN A 65 -9.41 11.12 0.95
N VAL A 66 -10.73 11.32 0.88
CA VAL A 66 -11.70 10.63 1.75
C VAL A 66 -11.66 9.12 1.53
N VAL A 67 -11.64 8.68 0.27
CA VAL A 67 -11.50 7.26 -0.07
C VAL A 67 -10.16 6.71 0.44
N LEU A 68 -9.06 7.44 0.22
CA LEU A 68 -7.75 7.06 0.71
C LEU A 68 -7.75 6.85 2.23
N GLN A 69 -8.34 7.78 2.99
CA GLN A 69 -8.41 7.68 4.45
C GLN A 69 -9.11 6.37 4.88
N GLN A 70 -10.21 6.01 4.22
CA GLN A 70 -10.92 4.77 4.52
C GLN A 70 -10.12 3.52 4.15
N LEU A 71 -9.42 3.54 3.01
CA LEU A 71 -8.52 2.46 2.61
C LEU A 71 -7.40 2.27 3.65
N LEU A 72 -6.76 3.36 4.09
CA LEU A 72 -5.67 3.31 5.06
C LEU A 72 -6.15 2.84 6.43
N SER A 73 -7.27 3.38 6.92
CA SER A 73 -7.86 2.98 8.21
C SER A 73 -8.17 1.49 8.23
N THR A 74 -8.84 0.98 7.18
CA THR A 74 -9.19 -0.44 7.11
C THR A 74 -7.95 -1.33 6.94
N ALA A 75 -6.95 -0.89 6.18
CA ALA A 75 -5.70 -1.62 6.05
C ALA A 75 -4.96 -1.71 7.39
N ALA A 76 -4.91 -0.62 8.17
CA ALA A 76 -4.31 -0.61 9.50
C ALA A 76 -5.00 -1.59 10.45
N LEU A 77 -6.34 -1.62 10.48
CA LEU A 77 -7.11 -2.60 11.25
C LEU A 77 -6.76 -4.04 10.83
N GLN A 78 -6.72 -4.32 9.53
CA GLN A 78 -6.40 -5.66 9.04
C GLN A 78 -4.96 -6.09 9.34
N ARG A 79 -3.99 -5.17 9.36
CA ARG A 79 -2.61 -5.49 9.77
C ARG A 79 -2.52 -5.81 11.26
N GLY A 80 -3.32 -5.17 12.11
CA GLY A 80 -3.34 -5.40 13.56
C GLY A 80 -4.09 -6.67 14.01
N VAL A 81 -4.98 -7.22 13.18
CA VAL A 81 -5.83 -8.38 13.53
C VAL A 81 -5.13 -9.73 13.28
N PHE A 82 -4.14 -9.80 12.38
CA PHE A 82 -3.38 -11.02 12.11
C PHE A 82 -2.08 -11.07 12.94
N LYS A 83 -2.17 -11.22 14.27
CA LYS A 83 -1.11 -11.95 14.97
C LYS A 83 -1.30 -13.41 14.57
N THR A 84 -0.43 -13.90 13.70
CA THR A 84 -0.34 -15.33 13.38
C THR A 84 -0.35 -16.12 14.67
N ILE A 85 -1.32 -17.02 14.83
CA ILE A 85 -1.22 -18.08 15.83
C ILE A 85 -0.04 -18.94 15.35
N GLU A 86 1.11 -18.79 15.99
CA GLU A 86 2.19 -19.76 15.84
C GLU A 86 1.72 -21.05 16.53
N ILE A 87 1.30 -22.01 15.72
CA ILE A 87 1.04 -23.37 16.19
C ILE A 87 2.41 -24.04 16.20
N ASN A 88 3.01 -24.12 17.39
CA ASN A 88 4.18 -24.98 17.66
C ASN A 88 3.75 -26.44 17.72
#